data_AF-A0AAD5WL62-F1
#
_entry.id   AF-A0AAD5WL62-F1
#
_cell.length_a   1.000
_cell.length_b   1.000
_cell.length_c   1.000
_cell.angle_alpha   90.00
_cell.angle_beta   90.00
_cell.angle_gamma   90.00
#
_symmetry.space_group_name_H-M   'P 1'
#
loop_
_entity.id
_entity.type
_entity.pdbx_description
1 polymer ?
#
loop_
_entity_poly.entity_id
_entity_poly.type
_entity_poly.pdbx_seq_one_letter_code
_entity_poly.pdbx_strand_id
1 'polypeptide(L)'
;MKSTWEQLENRVIYYESVIKALLIALDVPIDRLHFVRGTTYQLSKEYTFDLLRLSVLVSHRDALRAGAEVVKQVESPLLSGLLYPLLQALDEQYLKVDGQFGGVDQRKIFILAEEQLPKLKLGKRWHLMNPMVPGLTGSKMSSSEADSKIDLLDSHEVVERKIRAAVCHRQEDGNGVLAFFNFVLFPIVSPGSLTIANKEFFTYKDLKDSFLSGDLSEEDLKTVLVEFLNELLIKVQAQCKSDIVREALEKGYEEVSNRVVKTDVRKMVHINDDQLHIVNQIVGDDKIINSDDLSLRSCLADGRPVRTTFIIHPKGRFHLGFAMGLLKMKSLISRGIDIEGVVLISDMEAFLDNEKVSWNAREARCEYFSQICSVFIDLLGLKEKVKAVKATDLNSIFSQDYILNMYKMASLVTRDETAVCEGTSLGGNLVPLLYALNNQVLKTDLALIGEDSIPIANVATKLWSSLGFNSVTQLAFPVLLGCDGKKMSCSAPEFLLDPFDTPKQIKTKLARSFCEPKNLKGNVAMLLAKQLVFPLLSNEALHIRRSDDNGGDITVKSYEDLEHEFVCGSNPEFPLHPGDLKNAVTGFINEFVNPVRGHFAATQTSLLSAAFPSGKKGRG
;
A
#
# COMPACT_ATOMS: atom_id res chain seq x y z
N MET A 1 1.33 -17.64 -4.20
CA MET A 1 1.20 -17.20 -5.62
C MET A 1 1.17 -18.42 -6.52
N LYS A 2 0.58 -18.35 -7.72
CA LYS A 2 0.57 -19.46 -8.69
C LYS A 2 1.91 -19.65 -9.41
N SER A 3 2.81 -18.66 -9.37
CA SER A 3 4.10 -18.69 -10.05
C SER A 3 5.12 -17.84 -9.30
N THR A 4 6.40 -18.19 -9.41
CA THR A 4 7.52 -17.39 -8.88
C THR A 4 7.87 -16.24 -9.85
N TRP A 5 8.65 -15.27 -9.39
CA TRP A 5 9.13 -14.18 -10.24
C TRP A 5 10.06 -14.66 -11.35
N GLU A 6 10.93 -15.62 -11.04
CA GLU A 6 11.79 -16.27 -12.03
C GLU A 6 10.97 -16.99 -13.12
N GLN A 7 9.90 -17.69 -12.74
CA GLN A 7 8.97 -18.28 -13.71
C GLN A 7 8.30 -17.21 -14.59
N LEU A 8 7.90 -16.08 -14.01
CA LEU A 8 7.28 -14.99 -14.78
C LEU A 8 8.27 -14.37 -15.78
N GLU A 9 9.52 -14.15 -15.39
CA GLU A 9 10.56 -13.64 -16.29
C GLU A 9 10.80 -14.56 -17.49
N ASN A 10 10.91 -15.87 -17.23
CA ASN A 10 11.06 -16.87 -18.28
C ASN A 10 9.81 -16.97 -19.17
N ARG A 11 8.61 -16.88 -18.61
CA ARG A 11 7.37 -16.82 -19.40
C ARG A 11 7.32 -15.60 -20.31
N VAL A 12 7.78 -14.43 -19.86
CA VAL A 12 7.84 -13.23 -20.71
C VAL A 12 8.76 -13.46 -21.91
N ILE A 13 9.94 -14.04 -21.70
CA ILE A 13 10.87 -14.39 -22.79
C ILE A 13 10.22 -15.36 -23.78
N TYR A 14 9.56 -16.40 -23.26
CA TYR A 14 8.83 -17.38 -24.05
C TYR A 14 7.71 -16.71 -24.89
N TYR A 15 6.78 -15.99 -24.25
CA TYR A 15 5.66 -15.35 -24.94
C TYR A 15 6.13 -14.33 -25.98
N GLU A 16 7.13 -13.50 -25.66
CA GLU A 16 7.68 -12.53 -26.61
C GLU A 16 8.22 -13.23 -27.88
N SER A 17 8.93 -14.34 -27.70
CA SER A 17 9.52 -15.10 -28.80
C SER A 17 8.45 -15.76 -29.68
N VAL A 18 7.48 -16.43 -29.06
CA VAL A 18 6.46 -17.18 -29.80
C VAL A 18 5.45 -16.24 -30.48
N ILE A 19 5.11 -15.10 -29.87
CA ILE A 19 4.25 -14.09 -30.51
C ILE A 19 4.95 -13.49 -31.74
N LYS A 20 6.24 -13.14 -31.64
CA LYS A 20 7.01 -12.67 -32.81
C LYS A 20 7.07 -13.73 -33.90
N ALA A 21 7.34 -14.98 -33.55
CA ALA A 21 7.35 -16.07 -34.52
C ALA A 21 6.01 -16.25 -35.24
N LEU A 22 4.88 -16.16 -34.52
CA LEU A 22 3.54 -16.19 -35.09
C LEU A 22 3.29 -15.03 -36.05
N LEU A 23 3.64 -13.82 -35.66
CA LEU A 23 3.45 -12.63 -36.49
C LEU A 23 4.32 -12.67 -37.76
N ILE A 24 5.55 -13.18 -37.69
CA ILE A 24 6.41 -13.41 -38.88
C ILE A 24 5.77 -14.45 -39.80
N ALA A 25 5.26 -15.55 -39.24
CA ALA A 25 4.62 -16.61 -40.02
C ALA A 25 3.35 -16.15 -40.75
N LEU A 26 2.72 -15.07 -40.26
CA LEU A 26 1.55 -14.40 -40.83
C LEU A 26 1.92 -13.17 -41.67
N ASP A 27 3.20 -12.98 -42.01
CA ASP A 27 3.71 -11.85 -42.81
C ASP A 27 3.37 -10.46 -42.23
N VAL A 28 3.20 -10.36 -40.90
CA VAL A 28 2.96 -9.10 -40.21
C VAL A 28 4.27 -8.30 -40.12
N PRO A 29 4.28 -7.00 -40.49
CA PRO A 29 5.48 -6.17 -40.46
C PRO A 29 5.92 -5.86 -39.02
N ILE A 30 6.78 -6.72 -38.45
CA ILE A 30 7.27 -6.61 -37.07
C ILE A 30 8.07 -5.33 -36.83
N ASP A 31 8.71 -4.77 -37.86
CA ASP A 31 9.42 -3.48 -37.78
C ASP A 31 8.53 -2.32 -37.35
N ARG A 32 7.20 -2.45 -37.52
CA ARG A 32 6.20 -1.48 -37.07
C ARG A 32 5.61 -1.78 -35.69
N LEU A 33 6.05 -2.86 -35.03
CA LEU A 33 5.54 -3.29 -33.74
C LEU A 33 6.61 -3.14 -32.65
N HIS A 34 6.18 -2.70 -31.48
CA HIS A 34 7.05 -2.57 -30.31
C HIS A 34 6.63 -3.54 -29.21
N PHE A 35 7.56 -4.39 -28.80
CA PHE A 35 7.36 -5.32 -27.69
C PHE A 35 7.94 -4.70 -26.42
N VAL A 36 7.06 -4.32 -25.50
CA VAL A 36 7.43 -3.61 -24.27
C VAL A 36 7.09 -4.49 -23.08
N ARG A 37 8.05 -4.66 -22.17
CA ARG A 37 7.84 -5.39 -20.90
C ARG A 37 7.32 -4.43 -19.84
N GLY A 38 6.22 -4.76 -19.18
CA GLY A 38 5.59 -3.90 -18.16
C GLY A 38 6.55 -3.40 -17.09
N THR A 39 7.43 -4.27 -16.60
CA THR A 39 8.43 -3.94 -15.57
C THR A 39 9.41 -2.82 -15.96
N THR A 40 9.56 -2.52 -17.25
CA THR A 40 10.43 -1.43 -17.74
C THR A 40 9.88 -0.04 -17.46
N TYR A 41 8.57 0.11 -17.22
CA TYR A 41 7.95 1.42 -16.95
C TYR A 41 7.01 1.42 -15.74
N GLN A 42 6.37 0.29 -15.41
CA GLN A 42 5.44 0.18 -14.27
C GLN A 42 6.14 0.32 -12.91
N LEU A 43 7.47 0.14 -12.85
CA LEU A 43 8.29 0.35 -11.66
C LEU A 43 8.86 1.78 -11.55
N SER A 44 8.43 2.70 -12.43
CA SER A 44 8.83 4.11 -12.34
C SER A 44 8.08 4.83 -11.21
N LYS A 45 8.71 5.89 -10.70
CA LYS A 45 8.13 6.75 -9.66
C LYS A 45 6.87 7.44 -10.17
N GLU A 46 6.90 7.92 -11.41
CA GLU A 46 5.80 8.63 -12.06
C GLU A 46 4.57 7.72 -12.18
N TYR A 47 4.76 6.51 -12.72
CA TYR A 47 3.70 5.52 -12.84
C TYR A 47 3.09 5.18 -11.47
N THR A 48 3.96 4.98 -10.47
CA THR A 48 3.50 4.69 -9.11
C THR A 48 2.73 5.86 -8.52
N PHE A 49 3.15 7.10 -8.76
CA PHE A 49 2.45 8.29 -8.26
C PHE A 49 1.04 8.40 -8.86
N ASP A 50 0.88 8.15 -10.16
CA ASP A 50 -0.45 8.12 -10.77
C ASP A 50 -1.27 6.92 -10.29
N LEU A 51 -0.66 5.76 -10.03
CA LEU A 51 -1.34 4.63 -9.40
C LEU A 51 -1.86 4.97 -8.00
N LEU A 52 -1.04 5.60 -7.16
CA LEU A 52 -1.45 6.04 -5.82
C LEU A 52 -2.60 7.06 -5.92
N ARG A 53 -2.52 8.02 -6.84
CA ARG A 53 -3.61 8.98 -7.07
C ARG A 53 -4.88 8.29 -7.55
N LEU A 54 -4.77 7.34 -8.48
CA LEU A 54 -5.90 6.56 -8.99
C LEU A 54 -6.53 5.71 -7.89
N SER A 55 -5.73 5.13 -7.00
CA SER A 55 -6.21 4.31 -5.88
C SER A 55 -7.07 5.07 -4.89
N VAL A 56 -6.85 6.39 -4.75
CA VAL A 56 -7.69 7.25 -3.91
C VAL A 56 -9.02 7.59 -4.61
N LEU A 57 -9.04 7.66 -5.95
CA LEU A 57 -10.26 7.96 -6.72
C LEU A 57 -11.17 6.74 -6.91
N VAL A 58 -10.60 5.53 -6.95
CA VAL A 58 -11.33 4.30 -7.25
C VAL A 58 -11.74 3.60 -5.96
N SER A 59 -13.06 3.36 -5.82
CA SER A 59 -13.60 2.60 -4.70
C SER A 59 -13.29 1.10 -4.80
N HIS A 60 -13.32 0.38 -3.68
CA HIS A 60 -13.20 -1.08 -3.66
C HIS A 60 -14.20 -1.74 -4.61
N ARG A 61 -15.45 -1.25 -4.59
CA ARG A 61 -16.53 -1.77 -5.43
C ARG A 61 -16.22 -1.59 -6.92
N ASP A 62 -15.75 -0.41 -7.30
CA ASP A 62 -15.51 -0.09 -8.71
C ASP A 62 -14.29 -0.84 -9.25
N ALA A 63 -13.24 -1.01 -8.43
CA ALA A 63 -12.09 -1.86 -8.77
C ALA A 63 -12.48 -3.33 -8.95
N LEU A 64 -13.29 -3.87 -8.03
CA LEU A 64 -13.80 -5.25 -8.12
C LEU A 64 -14.67 -5.46 -9.36
N ARG A 65 -15.58 -4.51 -9.62
CA ARG A 65 -16.41 -4.51 -10.82
C ARG A 65 -15.53 -4.47 -12.07
N ALA A 66 -14.53 -3.61 -12.12
CA ALA A 66 -13.63 -3.47 -13.26
C ALA A 66 -12.86 -4.78 -13.55
N GLY A 67 -12.37 -5.45 -12.50
CA GLY A 67 -11.64 -6.71 -12.61
C GLY A 67 -12.51 -7.97 -12.72
N ALA A 68 -13.85 -7.86 -12.72
CA ALA A 68 -14.76 -9.00 -12.50
C ALA A 68 -14.57 -10.19 -13.45
N GLU A 69 -14.19 -9.93 -14.70
CA GLU A 69 -14.09 -10.93 -15.77
C GLU A 69 -12.64 -11.39 -16.04
N VAL A 70 -11.65 -10.68 -15.46
CA VAL A 70 -10.22 -10.91 -15.69
C VAL A 70 -9.54 -11.48 -14.44
N VAL A 71 -10.02 -11.10 -13.26
CA VAL A 71 -9.49 -11.51 -11.96
C VAL A 71 -10.45 -12.50 -11.31
N LYS A 72 -9.91 -13.51 -10.62
CA LYS A 72 -10.72 -14.47 -9.86
C LYS A 72 -11.57 -13.76 -8.80
N GLN A 73 -12.87 -13.94 -8.87
CA GLN A 73 -13.81 -13.39 -7.90
C GLN A 73 -13.90 -14.29 -6.67
N VAL A 74 -13.60 -13.72 -5.52
CA VAL A 74 -13.72 -14.34 -4.19
C VAL A 74 -14.20 -13.28 -3.20
N GLU A 75 -14.77 -13.70 -2.07
CA GLU A 75 -15.34 -12.79 -1.05
C GLU A 75 -14.31 -11.79 -0.51
N SER A 76 -13.10 -12.28 -0.21
CA SER A 76 -11.94 -11.49 0.22
C SER A 76 -10.80 -11.60 -0.80
N PRO A 77 -10.81 -10.78 -1.86
CA PRO A 77 -9.81 -10.85 -2.92
C PRO A 77 -8.47 -10.28 -2.47
N LEU A 78 -7.38 -10.80 -3.06
CA LEU A 78 -6.04 -10.24 -2.88
C LEU A 78 -6.01 -8.79 -3.34
N LEU A 79 -5.28 -7.95 -2.60
CA LEU A 79 -5.17 -6.52 -2.92
C LEU A 79 -4.62 -6.31 -4.33
N SER A 80 -3.69 -7.14 -4.79
CA SER A 80 -3.16 -7.10 -6.16
C SER A 80 -4.24 -7.32 -7.23
N GLY A 81 -5.27 -8.10 -6.93
CA GLY A 81 -6.41 -8.30 -7.82
C GLY A 81 -7.26 -7.03 -7.99
N LEU A 82 -7.31 -6.16 -6.98
CA LEU A 82 -8.00 -4.87 -7.06
C LEU A 82 -7.12 -3.80 -7.69
N LEU A 83 -5.79 -3.90 -7.56
CA LEU A 83 -4.85 -3.00 -8.23
C LEU A 83 -4.75 -3.28 -9.73
N TYR A 84 -4.92 -4.54 -10.15
CA TYR A 84 -4.74 -4.94 -11.55
C TYR A 84 -5.51 -4.08 -12.57
N PRO A 85 -6.83 -3.81 -12.40
CA PRO A 85 -7.55 -2.93 -13.33
C PRO A 85 -7.00 -1.49 -13.39
N LEU A 86 -6.49 -0.97 -12.28
CA LEU A 86 -5.89 0.36 -12.22
C LEU A 86 -4.55 0.39 -12.97
N LEU A 87 -3.76 -0.67 -12.85
CA LEU A 87 -2.51 -0.82 -13.60
C LEU A 87 -2.79 -0.84 -15.10
N GLN A 88 -3.70 -1.70 -15.55
CA GLN A 88 -4.05 -1.80 -16.96
C GLN A 88 -4.61 -0.48 -17.52
N ALA A 89 -5.40 0.27 -16.74
CA ALA A 89 -5.86 1.59 -17.15
C ALA A 89 -4.70 2.58 -17.32
N LEU A 90 -3.71 2.58 -16.42
CA LEU A 90 -2.55 3.47 -16.51
C LEU A 90 -1.59 3.08 -17.63
N ASP A 91 -1.52 1.80 -18.01
CA ASP A 91 -0.70 1.34 -19.13
C ASP A 91 -0.99 2.14 -20.41
N GLU A 92 -2.24 2.55 -20.65
CA GLU A 92 -2.62 3.38 -21.80
C GLU A 92 -1.83 4.72 -21.85
N GLN A 93 -1.65 5.36 -20.69
CA GLN A 93 -0.93 6.61 -20.57
C GLN A 93 0.58 6.42 -20.78
N TYR A 94 1.14 5.37 -20.17
CA TYR A 94 2.59 5.20 -20.10
C TYR A 94 3.18 4.49 -21.32
N LEU A 95 2.39 3.68 -22.02
CA LEU A 95 2.70 3.20 -23.36
C LEU A 95 2.49 4.27 -24.44
N LYS A 96 1.88 5.41 -24.08
CA LYS A 96 1.59 6.55 -24.97
C LYS A 96 0.77 6.13 -26.20
N VAL A 97 -0.22 5.27 -25.98
CA VAL A 97 -1.10 4.80 -27.04
C VAL A 97 -2.32 5.70 -27.19
N ASP A 98 -2.84 5.78 -28.41
CA ASP A 98 -4.10 6.48 -28.71
C ASP A 98 -5.32 5.62 -28.41
N GLY A 99 -5.14 4.29 -28.39
CA GLY A 99 -6.19 3.32 -28.13
C GLY A 99 -5.67 1.96 -27.70
N GLN A 100 -6.57 1.16 -27.11
CA GLN A 100 -6.27 -0.19 -26.64
C GLN A 100 -7.18 -1.21 -27.33
N PHE A 101 -6.55 -2.30 -27.79
CA PHE A 101 -7.24 -3.48 -28.31
C PHE A 101 -7.27 -4.58 -27.24
N GLY A 102 -8.39 -5.27 -27.09
CA GLY A 102 -8.51 -6.41 -26.18
C GLY A 102 -9.84 -7.14 -26.28
N GLY A 103 -9.98 -8.24 -25.54
CA GLY A 103 -11.22 -9.03 -25.54
C GLY A 103 -12.40 -8.27 -24.92
N VAL A 104 -13.62 -8.67 -25.28
CA VAL A 104 -14.85 -8.15 -24.62
C VAL A 104 -14.86 -8.38 -23.11
N ASP A 105 -14.11 -9.35 -22.60
CA ASP A 105 -13.94 -9.61 -21.17
C ASP A 105 -13.14 -8.52 -20.43
N GLN A 106 -12.44 -7.64 -21.15
CA GLN A 106 -11.73 -6.49 -20.60
C GLN A 106 -12.56 -5.20 -20.58
N ARG A 107 -13.80 -5.23 -21.11
CA ARG A 107 -14.68 -4.05 -21.27
C ARG A 107 -14.79 -3.22 -19.99
N LYS A 108 -14.91 -3.86 -18.84
CA LYS A 108 -15.10 -3.15 -17.56
C LYS A 108 -13.85 -2.39 -17.12
N ILE A 109 -12.65 -2.84 -17.52
CA ILE A 109 -11.38 -2.14 -17.30
C ILE A 109 -11.30 -0.93 -18.24
N PHE A 110 -11.69 -1.07 -19.50
CA PHE A 110 -11.75 0.04 -20.45
C PHE A 110 -12.69 1.15 -19.99
N ILE A 111 -13.86 0.80 -19.48
CA ILE A 111 -14.80 1.75 -18.88
C ILE A 111 -14.17 2.45 -17.66
N LEU A 112 -13.46 1.71 -16.80
CA LEU A 112 -12.74 2.30 -15.66
C LEU A 112 -11.70 3.32 -16.15
N ALA A 113 -10.91 2.98 -17.16
CA ALA A 113 -9.92 3.89 -17.74
C ALA A 113 -10.58 5.17 -18.28
N GLU A 114 -11.66 5.02 -19.05
CA GLU A 114 -12.37 6.16 -19.65
C GLU A 114 -12.98 7.10 -18.59
N GLU A 115 -13.50 6.55 -17.49
CA GLU A 115 -14.12 7.33 -16.41
C GLU A 115 -13.09 8.00 -15.49
N GLN A 116 -11.96 7.34 -15.21
CA GLN A 116 -11.05 7.75 -14.14
C GLN A 116 -9.80 8.48 -14.62
N LEU A 117 -9.22 8.13 -15.77
CA LEU A 117 -8.02 8.79 -16.28
C LEU A 117 -8.21 10.31 -16.51
N PRO A 118 -9.36 10.80 -17.03
CA PRO A 118 -9.60 12.24 -17.17
C PRO A 118 -9.61 13.00 -15.84
N LYS A 119 -10.02 12.36 -14.74
CA LYS A 119 -10.00 12.97 -13.39
C LYS A 119 -8.57 13.19 -12.88
N LEU A 120 -7.62 12.39 -13.36
CA LEU A 120 -6.18 12.60 -13.12
C LEU A 120 -5.55 13.62 -14.07
N LYS A 121 -6.34 14.19 -15.00
CA LYS A 121 -5.89 15.01 -16.13
C LYS A 121 -5.06 14.23 -17.15
N LEU A 122 -5.32 12.94 -17.26
CA LEU A 122 -4.76 12.07 -18.30
C LEU A 122 -5.77 11.97 -19.46
N GLY A 123 -5.29 11.73 -20.68
CA GLY A 123 -6.13 11.69 -21.87
C GLY A 123 -7.11 10.51 -21.89
N LYS A 124 -8.15 10.59 -22.74
CA LYS A 124 -8.99 9.44 -23.09
C LYS A 124 -8.38 8.65 -24.25
N ARG A 125 -8.67 7.35 -24.29
CA ARG A 125 -8.26 6.43 -25.35
C ARG A 125 -9.49 5.78 -25.97
N TRP A 126 -9.38 5.43 -27.24
CA TRP A 126 -10.41 4.60 -27.87
C TRP A 126 -10.15 3.12 -27.56
N HIS A 127 -11.22 2.34 -27.42
CA HIS A 127 -11.13 0.91 -27.14
C HIS A 127 -11.77 0.12 -28.28
N LEU A 128 -11.04 -0.87 -28.80
CA LEU A 128 -11.55 -1.79 -29.80
C LEU A 128 -11.58 -3.19 -29.21
N MET A 129 -12.77 -3.80 -29.18
CA MET A 129 -12.98 -5.09 -28.53
C MET A 129 -13.23 -6.21 -29.53
N ASN A 130 -12.51 -7.34 -29.41
CA ASN A 130 -12.80 -8.55 -30.16
C ASN A 130 -13.70 -9.53 -29.37
N PRO A 131 -14.56 -10.29 -30.06
CA PRO A 131 -15.36 -11.33 -29.41
C PRO A 131 -14.48 -12.43 -28.83
N MET A 132 -15.03 -13.17 -27.86
CA MET A 132 -14.37 -14.34 -27.30
C MET A 132 -14.42 -15.49 -28.30
N VAL A 133 -13.26 -16.02 -28.67
CA VAL A 133 -13.16 -17.23 -29.50
C VAL A 133 -13.37 -18.45 -28.60
N PRO A 134 -14.38 -19.30 -28.87
CA PRO A 134 -14.55 -20.56 -28.14
C PRO A 134 -13.38 -21.51 -28.42
N GLY A 135 -13.04 -22.31 -27.43
CA GLY A 135 -12.09 -23.41 -27.53
C GLY A 135 -12.64 -24.60 -28.27
N LEU A 136 -11.78 -25.60 -28.47
CA LEU A 136 -12.10 -26.80 -29.26
C LEU A 136 -13.22 -27.65 -28.64
N THR A 137 -13.47 -27.50 -27.35
CA THR A 137 -14.55 -28.20 -26.61
C THR A 137 -15.86 -27.42 -26.55
N GLY A 138 -15.96 -26.26 -27.24
CA GLY A 138 -17.16 -25.41 -27.29
C GLY A 138 -17.30 -24.42 -26.13
N SER A 139 -16.47 -24.53 -25.09
CA SER A 139 -16.36 -23.56 -23.98
C SER A 139 -15.14 -22.64 -24.16
N LYS A 140 -14.88 -21.69 -23.25
CA LYS A 140 -13.69 -20.81 -23.33
C LYS A 140 -12.40 -21.65 -23.24
N MET A 141 -11.40 -21.37 -24.09
CA MET A 141 -10.08 -21.99 -23.98
C MET A 141 -9.52 -21.84 -22.56
N SER A 142 -9.11 -22.95 -21.95
CA SER A 142 -8.63 -22.97 -20.57
C SER A 142 -7.21 -23.52 -20.47
N SER A 143 -6.38 -22.88 -19.65
CA SER A 143 -5.06 -23.41 -19.29
C SER A 143 -5.14 -24.68 -18.43
N SER A 144 -6.29 -24.97 -17.83
CA SER A 144 -6.53 -26.19 -17.03
C SER A 144 -6.96 -27.39 -17.86
N GLU A 145 -7.33 -27.18 -19.13
CA GLU A 145 -7.77 -28.23 -20.04
C GLU A 145 -6.90 -28.20 -21.28
N ALA A 146 -5.84 -29.02 -21.31
CA ALA A 146 -4.84 -28.99 -22.37
C ALA A 146 -5.43 -29.23 -23.77
N ASP A 147 -6.47 -30.05 -23.87
CA ASP A 147 -7.16 -30.35 -25.13
C ASP A 147 -8.21 -29.30 -25.53
N SER A 148 -8.49 -28.30 -24.68
CA SER A 148 -9.42 -27.19 -25.01
C SER A 148 -8.81 -26.15 -25.95
N LYS A 149 -7.48 -26.15 -26.11
CA LYS A 149 -6.70 -25.16 -26.85
C LYS A 149 -5.61 -25.80 -27.72
N ILE A 150 -5.12 -25.04 -28.69
CA ILE A 150 -3.95 -25.40 -29.51
C ILE A 150 -2.79 -24.51 -29.08
N ASP A 151 -1.70 -25.13 -28.62
CA ASP A 151 -0.48 -24.40 -28.26
C ASP A 151 0.40 -24.22 -29.50
N LEU A 152 1.08 -23.07 -29.59
CA LEU A 152 1.83 -22.68 -30.79
C LEU A 152 3.05 -23.57 -31.09
N LEU A 153 3.42 -24.44 -30.14
CA LEU A 153 4.51 -25.41 -30.28
C LEU A 153 4.01 -26.87 -30.22
N ASP A 154 2.69 -27.11 -30.30
CA ASP A 154 2.14 -28.47 -30.40
C ASP A 154 2.64 -29.17 -31.68
N SER A 155 3.00 -30.45 -31.58
CA SER A 155 3.41 -31.24 -32.75
C SER A 155 2.24 -31.50 -33.70
N HIS A 156 2.55 -31.89 -34.94
CA HIS A 156 1.56 -32.23 -35.95
C HIS A 156 0.51 -33.23 -35.42
N GLU A 157 0.97 -34.28 -34.75
CA GLU A 157 0.13 -35.34 -34.19
C GLU A 157 -0.77 -34.82 -33.06
N VAL A 158 -0.28 -33.90 -32.24
CA VAL A 158 -1.05 -33.30 -31.15
C VAL A 158 -2.14 -32.38 -31.69
N VAL A 159 -1.81 -31.54 -32.67
CA VAL A 159 -2.75 -30.66 -33.36
C VAL A 159 -3.86 -31.47 -34.01
N GLU A 160 -3.49 -32.51 -34.78
CA GLU A 160 -4.46 -33.39 -35.43
C GLU A 160 -5.38 -34.06 -34.42
N ARG A 161 -4.82 -34.70 -33.38
CA ARG A 161 -5.60 -35.34 -32.31
C ARG A 161 -6.61 -34.38 -31.69
N LYS A 162 -6.19 -33.15 -31.36
CA LYS A 162 -7.04 -32.13 -30.73
C LYS A 162 -8.18 -31.68 -31.65
N ILE A 163 -7.91 -31.40 -32.93
CA ILE A 163 -8.94 -30.99 -33.89
C ILE A 163 -9.91 -32.13 -34.19
N ARG A 164 -9.40 -33.36 -34.37
CA ARG A 164 -10.26 -34.54 -34.59
C ARG A 164 -11.21 -34.76 -33.42
N ALA A 165 -10.79 -34.47 -32.19
CA ALA A 165 -11.63 -34.53 -30.99
C ALA A 165 -12.52 -33.29 -30.74
N ALA A 166 -12.36 -32.20 -31.52
CA ALA A 166 -13.08 -30.96 -31.29
C ALA A 166 -14.60 -31.08 -31.52
N VAL A 167 -15.38 -30.30 -30.78
CA VAL A 167 -16.84 -30.21 -30.92
C VAL A 167 -17.19 -29.50 -32.21
N CYS A 168 -17.91 -30.20 -33.10
CA CYS A 168 -18.29 -29.70 -34.43
C CYS A 168 -19.75 -30.05 -34.78
N HIS A 169 -20.68 -29.77 -33.86
CA HIS A 169 -22.10 -29.95 -34.10
C HIS A 169 -22.59 -29.13 -35.31
N ARG A 170 -23.65 -29.59 -35.97
CA ARG A 170 -24.26 -28.93 -37.14
C ARG A 170 -25.12 -27.71 -36.75
N GLN A 171 -24.52 -26.82 -35.96
CA GLN A 171 -25.03 -25.54 -35.50
C GLN A 171 -23.83 -24.63 -35.23
N GLU A 172 -24.05 -23.32 -35.16
CA GLU A 172 -22.99 -22.34 -34.91
C GLU A 172 -22.61 -22.28 -33.42
N ASP A 173 -23.61 -22.31 -32.53
CA ASP A 173 -23.39 -22.16 -31.10
C ASP A 173 -22.63 -23.36 -30.50
N GLY A 174 -21.48 -23.07 -29.87
CA GLY A 174 -20.61 -24.06 -29.25
C GLY A 174 -19.77 -24.88 -30.23
N ASN A 175 -19.78 -24.55 -31.53
CA ASN A 175 -18.94 -25.23 -32.51
C ASN A 175 -17.55 -24.60 -32.58
N GLY A 176 -16.57 -25.26 -31.94
CA GLY A 176 -15.19 -24.80 -31.91
C GLY A 176 -14.53 -24.78 -33.29
N VAL A 177 -14.88 -25.70 -34.18
CA VAL A 177 -14.31 -25.79 -35.54
C VAL A 177 -14.77 -24.61 -36.39
N LEU A 178 -16.08 -24.34 -36.47
CA LEU A 178 -16.63 -23.20 -37.21
C LEU A 178 -16.11 -21.87 -36.67
N ALA A 179 -15.93 -21.74 -35.36
CA ALA A 179 -15.35 -20.55 -34.76
C ALA A 179 -13.90 -20.29 -35.22
N PHE A 180 -13.07 -21.33 -35.34
CA PHE A 180 -11.72 -21.20 -35.90
C PHE A 180 -11.75 -20.76 -37.36
N PHE A 181 -12.68 -21.29 -38.17
CA PHE A 181 -12.87 -20.79 -39.54
C PHE A 181 -13.20 -19.29 -39.54
N ASN A 182 -14.17 -18.86 -38.73
CA ASN A 182 -14.61 -17.47 -38.68
C ASN A 182 -13.54 -16.50 -38.18
N PHE A 183 -12.88 -16.81 -37.06
CA PHE A 183 -12.04 -15.85 -36.33
C PHE A 183 -10.54 -15.98 -36.61
N VAL A 184 -10.09 -17.09 -37.19
CA VAL A 184 -8.66 -17.32 -37.46
C VAL A 184 -8.44 -17.51 -38.95
N LEU A 185 -9.08 -18.52 -39.55
CA LEU A 185 -8.74 -18.95 -40.89
C LEU A 185 -9.17 -17.93 -41.96
N PHE A 186 -10.45 -17.54 -42.02
CA PHE A 186 -10.93 -16.56 -43.00
C PHE A 186 -10.25 -15.18 -42.87
N PRO A 187 -10.00 -14.64 -41.66
CA PRO A 187 -9.23 -13.40 -41.50
C PRO A 187 -7.81 -13.46 -42.08
N ILE A 188 -7.18 -14.65 -42.09
CA ILE A 188 -5.83 -14.85 -42.66
C ILE A 188 -5.89 -15.03 -44.19
N VAL A 189 -6.87 -15.78 -44.69
CA VAL A 189 -6.96 -16.11 -46.12
C VAL A 189 -7.58 -14.97 -46.94
N SER A 190 -8.44 -14.15 -46.35
CA SER A 190 -9.11 -13.04 -47.05
C SER A 190 -8.10 -12.02 -47.62
N PRO A 191 -8.25 -11.56 -48.87
CA PRO A 191 -9.40 -11.72 -49.78
C PRO A 191 -9.37 -12.97 -50.68
N GLY A 192 -8.48 -13.92 -50.43
CA GLY A 192 -8.41 -15.20 -51.14
C GLY A 192 -9.56 -16.15 -50.79
N SER A 193 -9.51 -17.35 -51.36
CA SER A 193 -10.53 -18.40 -51.20
C SER A 193 -9.98 -19.66 -50.52
N LEU A 194 -10.88 -20.46 -49.96
CA LEU A 194 -10.61 -21.81 -49.48
C LEU A 194 -11.29 -22.84 -50.36
N THR A 195 -10.56 -23.91 -50.69
CA THR A 195 -11.15 -25.07 -51.34
C THR A 195 -11.37 -26.18 -50.32
N ILE A 196 -12.63 -26.60 -50.13
CA ILE A 196 -13.02 -27.70 -49.25
C ILE A 196 -13.94 -28.64 -50.05
N ALA A 197 -13.61 -29.93 -50.10
CA ALA A 197 -14.37 -30.92 -50.87
C ALA A 197 -14.67 -30.48 -52.32
N ASN A 198 -13.66 -29.91 -53.01
CA ASN A 198 -13.75 -29.35 -54.37
C ASN A 198 -14.72 -28.17 -54.55
N LYS A 199 -15.16 -27.52 -53.46
CA LYS A 199 -15.95 -26.29 -53.48
C LYS A 199 -15.10 -25.13 -52.98
N GLU A 200 -15.22 -23.99 -53.65
CA GLU A 200 -14.47 -22.78 -53.33
C GLU A 200 -15.32 -21.82 -52.48
N PHE A 201 -14.78 -21.37 -51.36
CA PHE A 201 -15.44 -20.49 -50.40
C PHE A 201 -14.65 -19.20 -50.23
N PHE A 202 -15.28 -18.05 -50.48
CA PHE A 202 -14.69 -16.73 -50.34
C PHE A 202 -15.06 -16.06 -49.01
N THR A 203 -16.15 -16.49 -48.38
CA THR A 203 -16.62 -15.93 -47.10
C THR A 203 -16.96 -17.03 -46.09
N TYR A 204 -16.78 -16.72 -44.81
CA TYR A 204 -17.21 -17.60 -43.72
C TYR A 204 -18.71 -17.91 -43.80
N LYS A 205 -19.53 -16.96 -44.26
CA LYS A 205 -20.97 -17.15 -44.38
C LYS A 205 -21.30 -18.28 -45.34
N ASP A 206 -20.68 -18.30 -46.52
CA ASP A 206 -20.96 -19.33 -47.54
C ASP A 206 -20.52 -20.72 -47.06
N LEU A 207 -19.36 -20.80 -46.39
CA LEU A 207 -18.88 -22.04 -45.79
C LEU A 207 -19.81 -22.54 -44.67
N LYS A 208 -20.24 -21.63 -43.79
CA LYS A 208 -21.18 -21.94 -42.72
C LYS A 208 -22.49 -22.46 -43.28
N ASP A 209 -23.09 -21.75 -44.23
CA ASP A 209 -24.38 -22.12 -44.81
C ASP A 209 -24.29 -23.49 -45.50
N SER A 210 -23.20 -23.75 -46.22
CA SER A 210 -22.91 -25.07 -46.82
C SER A 210 -22.68 -26.17 -45.79
N PHE A 211 -22.06 -25.88 -44.65
CA PHE A 211 -21.91 -26.86 -43.58
C PHE A 211 -23.23 -27.14 -42.87
N LEU A 212 -24.06 -26.12 -42.63
CA LEU A 212 -25.35 -26.29 -41.96
C LEU A 212 -26.39 -27.00 -42.84
N SER A 213 -26.38 -26.78 -44.16
CA SER A 213 -27.34 -27.35 -45.12
C SER A 213 -27.22 -28.86 -45.33
N GLY A 214 -26.00 -29.39 -45.30
CA GLY A 214 -25.74 -30.81 -45.60
C GLY A 214 -24.49 -31.00 -46.43
N ASP A 215 -24.10 -29.93 -47.11
CA ASP A 215 -23.24 -29.94 -48.29
C ASP A 215 -21.75 -30.09 -47.99
N LEU A 216 -21.35 -29.90 -46.73
CA LEU A 216 -20.03 -30.23 -46.19
C LEU A 216 -20.19 -31.14 -44.96
N SER A 217 -19.26 -32.09 -44.81
CA SER A 217 -19.18 -32.93 -43.61
C SER A 217 -18.28 -32.30 -42.54
N GLU A 218 -18.40 -32.82 -41.32
CA GLU A 218 -17.49 -32.46 -40.22
C GLU A 218 -16.04 -32.86 -40.52
N GLU A 219 -15.84 -34.00 -41.19
CA GLU A 219 -14.53 -34.51 -41.55
C GLU A 219 -13.83 -33.58 -42.57
N ASP A 220 -14.57 -33.06 -43.53
CA ASP A 220 -14.06 -32.09 -44.52
C ASP A 220 -13.52 -30.83 -43.83
N LEU A 221 -14.29 -30.26 -42.90
CA LEU A 221 -13.88 -29.07 -42.15
C LEU A 221 -12.66 -29.33 -41.27
N LYS A 222 -12.66 -30.46 -40.54
CA LYS A 222 -11.57 -30.81 -39.63
C LYS A 222 -10.28 -31.09 -40.39
N THR A 223 -10.33 -31.76 -41.54
CA THR A 223 -9.14 -32.06 -42.35
C THR A 223 -8.47 -30.78 -42.82
N VAL A 224 -9.23 -29.86 -43.43
CA VAL A 224 -8.69 -28.57 -43.90
C VAL A 224 -8.14 -27.73 -42.75
N LEU A 225 -8.81 -27.75 -41.58
CA LEU A 225 -8.32 -27.01 -40.42
C LEU A 225 -7.00 -27.59 -39.86
N VAL A 226 -6.84 -28.93 -39.86
CA VAL A 226 -5.58 -29.60 -39.47
C VAL A 226 -4.44 -29.20 -40.41
N GLU A 227 -4.66 -29.29 -41.72
CA GLU A 227 -3.66 -28.93 -42.73
C GLU A 227 -3.23 -27.46 -42.57
N PHE A 228 -4.20 -26.55 -42.50
CA PHE A 228 -3.94 -25.11 -42.35
C PHE A 228 -3.14 -24.80 -41.08
N LEU A 229 -3.54 -25.32 -39.92
CA LEU A 229 -2.84 -25.03 -38.68
C LEU A 229 -1.44 -25.63 -38.65
N ASN A 230 -1.25 -26.84 -39.17
CA ASN A 230 0.09 -27.43 -39.22
C ASN A 230 1.04 -26.68 -40.17
N GLU A 231 0.55 -26.21 -41.33
CA GLU A 231 1.31 -25.35 -42.23
C GLU A 231 1.68 -24.00 -41.61
N LEU A 232 0.82 -23.43 -40.77
CA LEU A 232 1.11 -22.21 -40.03
C LEU A 232 2.13 -22.48 -38.91
N LEU A 233 1.85 -23.47 -38.05
CA LEU A 233 2.63 -23.75 -36.86
C LEU A 233 4.05 -24.24 -37.18
N ILE A 234 4.28 -24.95 -38.30
CA ILE A 234 5.63 -25.36 -38.68
C ILE A 234 6.55 -24.14 -38.92
N LYS A 235 6.02 -23.04 -39.46
CA LYS A 235 6.76 -21.77 -39.64
C LYS A 235 7.08 -21.14 -38.29
N VAL A 236 6.12 -21.14 -37.36
CA VAL A 236 6.30 -20.63 -35.99
C VAL A 236 7.36 -21.43 -35.24
N GLN A 237 7.24 -22.76 -35.27
CA GLN A 237 8.15 -23.69 -34.61
C GLN A 237 9.57 -23.54 -35.15
N ALA A 238 9.75 -23.35 -36.45
CA ALA A 238 11.06 -23.14 -37.07
C ALA A 238 11.80 -21.92 -36.46
N GLN A 239 11.08 -20.83 -36.17
CA GLN A 239 11.64 -19.63 -35.54
C GLN A 239 11.91 -19.81 -34.04
N CYS A 240 11.26 -20.77 -33.38
CA CYS A 240 11.36 -21.02 -31.94
C CYS A 240 12.39 -22.09 -31.56
N LYS A 241 13.21 -22.61 -32.49
CA LYS A 241 14.20 -23.69 -32.22
C LYS A 241 15.42 -23.27 -31.40
N SER A 242 15.49 -22.04 -30.90
CA SER A 242 16.64 -21.57 -30.14
C SER A 242 16.68 -22.15 -28.71
N ASP A 243 17.89 -22.35 -28.17
CA ASP A 243 18.09 -22.78 -26.78
C ASP A 243 17.45 -21.82 -25.78
N ILE A 244 17.44 -20.51 -26.09
CA ILE A 244 16.80 -19.47 -25.25
C ILE A 244 15.31 -19.75 -25.06
N VAL A 245 14.59 -20.08 -26.14
CA VAL A 245 13.15 -20.35 -26.08
C VAL A 245 12.87 -21.65 -25.35
N ARG A 246 13.69 -22.69 -25.58
CA ARG A 246 13.57 -23.98 -24.89
C ARG A 246 13.77 -23.81 -23.37
N GLU A 247 14.85 -23.15 -22.97
CA GLU A 247 15.13 -22.90 -21.55
C GLU A 247 14.06 -22.03 -20.88
N ALA A 248 13.58 -20.99 -21.58
CA ALA A 248 12.51 -20.12 -21.08
C ALA A 248 11.19 -20.89 -20.89
N LEU A 249 10.85 -21.80 -21.81
CA LEU A 249 9.68 -22.66 -21.68
C LEU A 249 9.82 -23.62 -20.49
N GLU A 250 10.98 -24.28 -20.36
CA GLU A 250 11.26 -25.21 -19.27
C GLU A 250 11.20 -24.50 -17.90
N LYS A 251 11.99 -23.44 -17.71
CA LYS A 251 12.04 -22.68 -16.44
C LYS A 251 10.73 -21.95 -16.14
N GLY A 252 9.98 -21.54 -17.16
CA GLY A 252 8.72 -20.82 -17.01
C GLY A 252 7.56 -21.71 -16.53
N TYR A 253 7.61 -23.01 -16.82
CA TYR A 253 6.53 -23.95 -16.53
C TYR A 253 6.97 -25.17 -15.72
N GLU A 254 8.21 -25.18 -15.20
CA GLU A 254 8.67 -26.16 -14.22
C GLU A 254 7.67 -26.24 -13.06
N GLU A 255 7.34 -27.48 -12.63
CA GLU A 255 6.48 -27.65 -11.48
C GLU A 255 7.10 -26.93 -10.29
N VAL A 256 6.29 -26.08 -9.65
CA VAL A 256 6.69 -25.51 -8.36
C VAL A 256 6.71 -26.69 -7.40
N SER A 257 7.86 -27.36 -7.26
CA SER A 257 8.14 -28.15 -6.07
C SER A 257 7.76 -27.25 -4.91
N ASN A 258 6.98 -27.75 -3.95
CA ASN A 258 6.70 -27.04 -2.72
C ASN A 258 8.04 -26.79 -2.03
N ARG A 259 8.78 -25.77 -2.48
CA ARG A 259 9.71 -25.01 -1.68
C ARG A 259 8.77 -24.36 -0.69
N VAL A 260 8.48 -25.13 0.36
CA VAL A 260 8.41 -24.60 1.71
C VAL A 260 9.58 -23.64 1.72
N VAL A 261 9.30 -22.35 1.58
CA VAL A 261 10.22 -21.32 2.02
C VAL A 261 10.55 -21.82 3.39
N LYS A 262 11.78 -22.35 3.57
CA LYS A 262 12.27 -22.67 4.90
C LYS A 262 12.05 -21.35 5.60
N THR A 263 11.02 -21.29 6.44
CA THR A 263 10.92 -20.30 7.48
C THR A 263 12.25 -20.49 8.14
N ASP A 264 13.20 -19.61 7.86
CA ASP A 264 14.47 -19.60 8.56
C ASP A 264 14.04 -19.65 10.01
N VAL A 265 14.32 -20.79 10.64
CA VAL A 265 13.96 -21.05 12.03
C VAL A 265 14.50 -19.82 12.72
N ARG A 266 13.59 -18.95 13.23
CA ARG A 266 13.95 -17.65 13.79
C ARG A 266 15.18 -17.89 14.65
N LYS A 267 16.35 -17.40 14.22
CA LYS A 267 17.59 -17.67 14.93
C LYS A 267 17.35 -17.22 16.36
N MET A 268 17.42 -18.14 17.31
CA MET A 268 17.34 -17.77 18.72
C MET A 268 18.52 -16.84 18.98
N VAL A 269 18.22 -15.55 19.17
CA VAL A 269 19.22 -14.57 19.57
C VAL A 269 19.40 -14.73 21.06
N HIS A 270 20.54 -15.29 21.46
CA HIS A 270 20.93 -15.33 22.86
C HIS A 270 21.39 -13.93 23.28
N ILE A 271 20.73 -13.37 24.29
CA ILE A 271 21.12 -12.14 24.96
C ILE A 271 21.49 -12.45 26.41
N ASN A 272 22.39 -11.67 26.99
CA ASN A 272 22.76 -11.80 28.40
C ASN A 272 21.75 -11.06 29.32
N ASP A 273 21.92 -11.20 30.64
CA ASP A 273 21.01 -10.61 31.63
C ASP A 273 20.99 -9.08 31.57
N ASP A 274 22.14 -8.44 31.28
CA ASP A 274 22.23 -6.98 31.14
C ASP A 274 21.43 -6.49 29.92
N GLN A 275 21.53 -7.19 28.79
CA GLN A 275 20.76 -6.90 27.58
C GLN A 275 19.28 -7.16 27.80
N LEU A 276 18.91 -8.21 28.54
CA LEU A 276 17.51 -8.45 28.91
C LEU A 276 16.97 -7.33 29.82
N HIS A 277 17.79 -6.83 30.73
CA HIS A 277 17.45 -5.67 31.55
C HIS A 277 17.21 -4.43 30.67
N ILE A 278 18.06 -4.19 29.67
CA ILE A 278 17.87 -3.09 28.69
C ILE A 278 16.55 -3.28 27.92
N VAL A 279 16.22 -4.48 27.45
CA VAL A 279 14.92 -4.75 26.79
C VAL A 279 13.76 -4.38 27.71
N ASN A 280 13.79 -4.81 28.98
CA ASN A 280 12.74 -4.49 29.94
C ASN A 280 12.66 -2.97 30.23
N GLN A 281 13.79 -2.27 30.27
CA GLN A 281 13.82 -0.81 30.41
C GLN A 281 13.26 -0.08 29.18
N ILE A 282 13.48 -0.60 27.97
CA ILE A 282 12.91 -0.06 26.73
C ILE A 282 11.39 -0.23 26.73
N VAL A 283 10.92 -1.42 27.09
CA VAL A 283 9.49 -1.76 27.08
C VAL A 283 8.75 -0.98 28.16
N GLY A 284 9.24 -0.99 29.40
CA GLY A 284 8.54 -0.37 30.53
C GLY A 284 7.08 -0.83 30.62
N ASP A 285 6.16 0.14 30.64
CA ASP A 285 4.71 -0.11 30.67
C ASP A 285 4.06 -0.18 29.27
N ASP A 286 4.85 -0.01 28.20
CA ASP A 286 4.35 -0.03 26.83
C ASP A 286 4.24 -1.47 26.30
N LYS A 287 3.59 -1.65 25.14
CA LYS A 287 3.30 -2.99 24.60
C LYS A 287 4.10 -3.30 23.34
N ILE A 288 4.85 -4.41 23.35
CA ILE A 288 5.42 -4.98 22.13
C ILE A 288 4.33 -5.71 21.33
N ILE A 289 4.20 -5.38 20.04
CA ILE A 289 3.24 -6.03 19.15
C ILE A 289 3.66 -7.47 18.88
N ASN A 290 2.70 -8.39 19.00
CA ASN A 290 2.90 -9.85 18.84
C ASN A 290 4.01 -10.45 19.72
N SER A 291 4.46 -9.74 20.75
CA SER A 291 5.65 -10.09 21.56
C SER A 291 6.91 -10.32 20.71
N ASP A 292 7.02 -9.66 19.55
CA ASP A 292 8.13 -9.83 18.62
C ASP A 292 9.23 -8.79 18.86
N ASP A 293 10.16 -9.12 19.76
CA ASP A 293 11.30 -8.28 20.13
C ASP A 293 12.63 -8.71 19.47
N LEU A 294 12.56 -9.59 18.46
CA LEU A 294 13.75 -10.24 17.89
C LEU A 294 14.75 -9.24 17.29
N SER A 295 14.26 -8.20 16.59
CA SER A 295 15.13 -7.18 15.99
C SER A 295 15.85 -6.37 17.05
N LEU A 296 15.13 -6.01 18.12
CA LEU A 296 15.71 -5.29 19.24
C LEU A 296 16.79 -6.14 19.93
N ARG A 297 16.49 -7.41 20.20
CA ARG A 297 17.47 -8.36 20.78
C ARG A 297 18.70 -8.51 19.89
N SER A 298 18.52 -8.65 18.58
CA SER A 298 19.63 -8.77 17.62
C SER A 298 20.52 -7.53 17.64
N CYS A 299 19.92 -6.34 17.64
CA CYS A 299 20.67 -5.09 17.69
C CYS A 299 21.50 -4.96 18.99
N LEU A 300 20.91 -5.32 20.13
CA LEU A 300 21.60 -5.27 21.42
C LEU A 300 22.75 -6.29 21.50
N ALA A 301 22.56 -7.48 20.90
CA ALA A 301 23.61 -8.48 20.77
C ALA A 301 24.79 -7.99 19.91
N ASP A 302 24.50 -7.23 18.84
CA ASP A 302 25.52 -6.63 17.97
C ASP A 302 26.27 -5.45 18.61
N GLY A 303 25.79 -4.90 19.74
CA GLY A 303 26.41 -3.78 20.45
C GLY A 303 26.39 -2.44 19.70
N ARG A 304 25.46 -2.28 18.75
CA ARG A 304 25.29 -1.04 17.97
C ARG A 304 24.09 -0.21 18.45
N PRO A 305 24.02 1.10 18.12
CA PRO A 305 22.86 1.92 18.47
C PRO A 305 21.55 1.34 17.90
N VAL A 306 20.48 1.44 18.68
CA VAL A 306 19.14 0.96 18.28
C VAL A 306 18.52 1.95 17.30
N ARG A 307 18.33 1.53 16.03
CA ARG A 307 17.69 2.40 15.04
C ARG A 307 16.21 2.48 15.35
N THR A 308 15.79 3.66 15.80
CA THR A 308 14.47 3.88 16.38
C THR A 308 13.69 4.80 15.46
N THR A 309 12.53 4.36 14.99
CA THR A 309 11.71 5.13 14.02
C THR A 309 10.38 5.53 14.63
N PHE A 310 9.94 6.76 14.38
CA PHE A 310 8.58 7.21 14.65
C PHE A 310 8.00 7.84 13.38
N ILE A 311 6.95 7.25 12.82
CA ILE A 311 6.35 7.71 11.56
C ILE A 311 5.18 8.65 11.86
N ILE A 312 5.19 9.85 11.26
CA ILE A 312 4.12 10.83 11.36
C ILE A 312 3.43 10.99 10.01
N HIS A 313 2.10 10.89 10.01
CA HIS A 313 1.25 11.16 8.84
C HIS A 313 0.72 12.60 8.90
N PRO A 314 1.22 13.55 8.07
CA PRO A 314 0.88 14.97 8.13
C PRO A 314 -0.53 15.28 7.55
N LYS A 315 -1.57 14.73 8.19
CA LYS A 315 -2.97 14.83 7.73
C LYS A 315 -3.66 16.13 8.13
N GLY A 316 -3.43 16.62 9.34
CA GLY A 316 -4.01 17.87 9.85
C GLY A 316 -2.93 18.75 10.47
N ARG A 317 -3.29 19.72 11.31
CA ARG A 317 -2.30 20.55 12.01
C ARG A 317 -1.51 19.73 13.03
N PHE A 318 -0.29 20.18 13.33
CA PHE A 318 0.50 19.57 14.39
C PHE A 318 -0.18 19.83 15.74
N HIS A 319 -0.15 18.84 16.61
CA HIS A 319 -0.67 18.91 17.97
C HIS A 319 0.22 18.10 18.90
N LEU A 320 0.15 18.36 20.22
CA LEU A 320 1.07 17.77 21.19
C LEU A 320 1.05 16.24 21.25
N GLY A 321 -0.02 15.58 20.78
CA GLY A 321 -0.01 14.13 20.59
C GLY A 321 1.12 13.60 19.69
N PHE A 322 1.58 14.37 18.70
CA PHE A 322 2.74 13.98 17.88
C PHE A 322 4.07 14.12 18.62
N ALA A 323 4.13 14.88 19.72
CA ALA A 323 5.34 14.99 20.53
C ALA A 323 5.61 13.72 21.35
N MET A 324 4.61 12.85 21.55
CA MET A 324 4.76 11.64 22.37
C MET A 324 5.85 10.70 21.88
N GLY A 325 6.00 10.51 20.56
CA GLY A 325 7.09 9.70 20.01
C GLY A 325 8.48 10.29 20.33
N LEU A 326 8.61 11.62 20.29
CA LEU A 326 9.85 12.31 20.69
C LEU A 326 10.12 12.20 22.19
N LEU A 327 9.08 12.30 23.03
CA LEU A 327 9.21 12.10 24.48
C LEU A 327 9.63 10.68 24.82
N LYS A 328 9.14 9.68 24.07
CA LYS A 328 9.60 8.30 24.22
C LYS A 328 11.06 8.16 23.84
N MET A 329 11.50 8.72 22.71
CA MET A 329 12.94 8.75 22.35
C MET A 329 13.79 9.45 23.43
N LYS A 330 13.32 10.59 23.99
CA LYS A 330 13.98 11.28 25.10
C LYS A 330 14.11 10.38 26.33
N SER A 331 13.05 9.66 26.69
CA SER A 331 13.03 8.72 27.82
C SER A 331 14.02 7.57 27.63
N LEU A 332 14.18 7.05 26.41
CA LEU A 332 15.17 6.01 26.12
C LEU A 332 16.59 6.56 26.32
N ILE A 333 16.90 7.73 25.74
CA ILE A 333 18.21 8.36 25.85
C ILE A 333 18.55 8.70 27.31
N SER A 334 17.60 9.23 28.09
CA SER A 334 17.83 9.58 29.49
C SER A 334 18.07 8.37 30.40
N ARG A 335 17.61 7.18 29.99
CA ARG A 335 17.91 5.89 30.64
C ARG A 335 19.25 5.28 30.21
N GLY A 336 20.02 5.98 29.36
CA GLY A 336 21.31 5.52 28.87
C GLY A 336 21.23 4.55 27.69
N ILE A 337 20.06 4.43 27.04
CA ILE A 337 19.90 3.58 25.86
C ILE A 337 20.39 4.35 24.63
N ASP A 338 21.38 3.78 23.95
CA ASP A 338 21.95 4.39 22.73
C ASP A 338 21.05 4.12 21.52
N ILE A 339 20.53 5.20 20.91
CA ILE A 339 19.62 5.13 19.77
C ILE A 339 20.12 5.97 18.60
N GLU A 340 19.75 5.56 17.39
CA GLU A 340 19.75 6.40 16.19
C GLU A 340 18.29 6.64 15.78
N GLY A 341 17.76 7.81 16.10
CA GLY A 341 16.36 8.16 15.96
C GLY A 341 16.02 8.83 14.62
N VAL A 342 14.95 8.36 13.98
CA VAL A 342 14.36 9.00 12.80
C VAL A 342 12.87 9.26 13.01
N VAL A 343 12.47 10.52 12.90
CA VAL A 343 11.07 10.90 12.75
C VAL A 343 10.76 11.01 11.26
N LEU A 344 10.08 10.01 10.70
CA LEU A 344 9.74 10.00 9.28
C LEU A 344 8.42 10.74 9.06
N ILE A 345 8.46 11.83 8.30
CA ILE A 345 7.26 12.54 7.85
C ILE A 345 6.77 11.87 6.56
N SER A 346 5.82 10.95 6.69
CA SER A 346 5.30 10.16 5.57
C SER A 346 4.08 10.81 4.95
N ASP A 347 4.37 11.63 3.96
CA ASP A 347 3.40 12.43 3.23
C ASP A 347 2.54 11.57 2.28
N MET A 348 3.05 10.43 1.78
CA MET A 348 2.29 9.53 0.88
C MET A 348 1.26 8.72 1.64
N GLU A 349 1.62 8.16 2.79
CA GLU A 349 0.67 7.47 3.66
C GLU A 349 -0.45 8.43 4.12
N ALA A 350 -0.11 9.70 4.41
CA ALA A 350 -1.10 10.71 4.75
C ALA A 350 -2.06 11.05 3.59
N PHE A 351 -1.60 11.01 2.34
CA PHE A 351 -2.45 11.20 1.15
C PHE A 351 -3.40 10.02 0.91
N LEU A 352 -2.92 8.80 1.14
CA LEU A 352 -3.68 7.57 0.96
C LEU A 352 -4.72 7.34 2.06
N ASP A 353 -4.49 7.88 3.25
CA ASP A 353 -5.40 7.77 4.40
C ASP A 353 -6.58 8.76 4.31
N ASN A 354 -7.71 8.24 3.83
CA ASN A 354 -9.05 8.81 3.99
C ASN A 354 -9.25 10.20 3.34
N GLU A 355 -8.62 10.46 2.19
CA GLU A 355 -8.79 11.70 1.37
C GLU A 355 -8.55 13.03 2.12
N LYS A 356 -7.93 12.99 3.31
CA LYS A 356 -7.74 14.17 4.18
C LYS A 356 -6.71 15.15 3.63
N VAL A 357 -5.88 14.71 2.69
CA VAL A 357 -4.80 15.48 2.08
C VAL A 357 -4.96 15.43 0.56
N SER A 358 -5.00 16.59 -0.09
CA SER A 358 -4.94 16.64 -1.56
C SER A 358 -3.51 16.46 -2.05
N TRP A 359 -3.35 15.96 -3.27
CA TRP A 359 -2.03 15.75 -3.89
C TRP A 359 -1.11 16.97 -3.79
N ASN A 360 -1.65 18.16 -4.09
CA ASN A 360 -0.89 19.41 -4.11
C ASN A 360 -0.57 19.98 -2.71
N ALA A 361 -1.38 19.66 -1.69
CA ALA A 361 -1.15 20.16 -0.33
C ALA A 361 -0.10 19.33 0.43
N ARG A 362 0.19 18.13 -0.06
CA ARG A 362 0.99 17.09 0.59
C ARG A 362 2.41 17.55 0.91
N GLU A 363 3.09 18.18 -0.06
CA GLU A 363 4.46 18.69 0.11
C GLU A 363 4.54 19.82 1.14
N ALA A 364 3.62 20.79 1.06
CA ALA A 364 3.57 21.90 2.02
C ALA A 364 3.26 21.43 3.45
N ARG A 365 2.41 20.40 3.61
CA ARG A 365 2.18 19.76 4.91
C ARG A 365 3.41 19.02 5.40
N CYS A 366 4.08 18.27 4.53
CA CYS A 366 5.33 17.58 4.86
C CYS A 366 6.38 18.57 5.39
N GLU A 367 6.54 19.70 4.70
CA GLU A 367 7.46 20.77 5.11
C GLU A 367 7.09 21.39 6.45
N TYR A 368 5.81 21.72 6.65
CA TYR A 368 5.29 22.22 7.95
C TYR A 368 5.59 21.26 9.10
N PHE A 369 5.35 19.95 8.93
CA PHE A 369 5.64 18.95 9.97
C PHE A 369 7.15 18.77 10.19
N SER A 370 7.95 18.76 9.13
CA SER A 370 9.41 18.63 9.22
C SER A 370 10.03 19.76 10.05
N GLN A 371 9.63 21.01 9.77
CA GLN A 371 10.12 22.17 10.51
C GLN A 371 9.70 22.12 11.99
N ILE A 372 8.43 21.83 12.28
CA ILE A 372 7.95 21.75 13.66
C ILE A 372 8.64 20.61 14.42
N CYS A 373 8.77 19.43 13.82
CA CYS A 373 9.47 18.30 14.45
C CYS A 373 10.93 18.64 14.75
N SER A 374 11.62 19.35 13.85
CA SER A 374 12.99 19.81 14.07
C SER A 374 13.10 20.73 15.28
N VAL A 375 12.17 21.69 15.44
CA VAL A 375 12.15 22.57 16.63
C VAL A 375 11.86 21.80 17.91
N PHE A 376 10.97 20.79 17.88
CA PHE A 376 10.73 19.94 19.05
C PHE A 376 11.94 19.04 19.38
N ILE A 377 12.64 18.50 18.38
CA ILE A 377 13.88 17.74 18.56
C ILE A 377 14.92 18.61 19.28
N ASP A 378 15.05 19.88 18.86
CA ASP A 378 15.95 20.85 19.50
C ASP A 378 15.54 21.13 20.95
N LEU A 379 14.27 21.48 21.15
CA LEU A 379 13.70 21.82 22.45
C LEU A 379 13.86 20.68 23.46
N LEU A 380 13.79 19.44 23.01
CA LEU A 380 13.91 18.25 23.85
C LEU A 380 15.36 17.80 24.06
N GLY A 381 16.34 18.44 23.42
CA GLY A 381 17.76 18.09 23.51
C GLY A 381 18.13 16.82 22.73
N LEU A 382 17.47 16.56 21.61
CA LEU A 382 17.58 15.30 20.86
C LEU A 382 18.47 15.36 19.60
N LYS A 383 18.96 16.54 19.21
CA LYS A 383 19.63 16.80 17.92
C LYS A 383 20.79 15.86 17.57
N GLU A 384 21.54 15.39 18.56
CA GLU A 384 22.69 14.52 18.34
C GLU A 384 22.30 13.08 17.98
N LYS A 385 21.10 12.66 18.36
CA LYS A 385 20.64 11.27 18.25
C LYS A 385 19.40 11.13 17.37
N VAL A 386 18.60 12.19 17.18
CA VAL A 386 17.30 12.14 16.49
C VAL A 386 17.24 13.20 15.39
N LYS A 387 16.72 12.82 14.23
CA LYS A 387 16.46 13.73 13.10
C LYS A 387 15.05 13.54 12.54
N ALA A 388 14.44 14.63 12.07
CA ALA A 388 13.24 14.57 11.25
C ALA A 388 13.63 14.43 9.77
N VAL A 389 12.96 13.54 9.04
CA VAL A 389 13.24 13.26 7.63
C VAL A 389 11.93 13.19 6.86
N LYS A 390 11.85 13.89 5.72
CA LYS A 390 10.70 13.77 4.81
C LYS A 390 10.86 12.48 4.01
N ALA A 391 9.79 11.69 3.89
CA ALA A 391 9.85 10.44 3.11
C ALA A 391 10.27 10.68 1.66
N THR A 392 9.88 11.82 1.07
CA THR A 392 10.26 12.23 -0.29
C THR A 392 11.73 12.53 -0.49
N ASP A 393 12.49 12.82 0.58
CA ASP A 393 13.93 13.09 0.52
C ASP A 393 14.75 11.78 0.47
N LEU A 394 14.13 10.62 0.71
CA LEU A 394 14.79 9.32 0.71
C LEU A 394 14.72 8.68 -0.69
N ASN A 395 15.83 8.68 -1.42
CA ASN A 395 15.93 8.10 -2.78
C ASN A 395 15.54 6.61 -2.87
N SER A 396 15.64 5.88 -1.78
CA SER A 396 15.24 4.47 -1.68
C SER A 396 13.71 4.28 -1.66
N ILE A 397 12.95 5.27 -1.17
CA ILE A 397 11.49 5.26 -1.22
C ILE A 397 11.06 5.53 -2.66
N PHE A 398 10.21 4.64 -3.20
CA PHE A 398 9.85 4.59 -4.63
C PHE A 398 11.00 4.27 -5.60
N SER A 399 12.07 3.63 -5.12
CA SER A 399 12.98 2.90 -6.01
C SER A 399 12.25 1.72 -6.68
N GLN A 400 12.82 1.17 -7.76
CA GLN A 400 12.21 0.02 -8.45
C GLN A 400 12.01 -1.17 -7.52
N ASP A 401 12.96 -1.46 -6.62
CA ASP A 401 12.85 -2.51 -5.62
C ASP A 401 11.74 -2.24 -4.60
N TYR A 402 11.61 -0.99 -4.16
CA TYR A 402 10.53 -0.58 -3.25
C TYR A 402 9.16 -0.85 -3.88
N ILE A 403 8.98 -0.43 -5.14
CA ILE A 403 7.71 -0.56 -5.88
C ILE A 403 7.42 -2.04 -6.18
N LEU A 404 8.42 -2.81 -6.59
CA LEU A 404 8.28 -4.24 -6.81
C LEU A 404 7.89 -4.97 -5.51
N ASN A 405 8.51 -4.61 -4.39
CA ASN A 405 8.15 -5.18 -3.09
C ASN A 405 6.74 -4.76 -2.64
N MET A 406 6.26 -3.56 -2.98
CA MET A 406 4.86 -3.17 -2.79
C MET A 406 3.90 -4.11 -3.56
N TYR A 407 4.19 -4.41 -4.83
CA TYR A 407 3.36 -5.36 -5.61
C TYR A 407 3.41 -6.79 -5.07
N LYS A 408 4.59 -7.23 -4.59
CA LYS A 408 4.75 -8.51 -3.90
C LYS A 408 3.89 -8.56 -2.63
N MET A 409 3.93 -7.51 -1.80
CA MET A 409 3.11 -7.39 -0.59
C MET A 409 1.62 -7.40 -0.93
N ALA A 410 1.18 -6.64 -1.94
CA ALA A 410 -0.22 -6.62 -2.37
C ALA A 410 -0.72 -8.00 -2.86
N SER A 411 0.19 -8.88 -3.27
CA SER A 411 -0.11 -10.25 -3.68
C SER A 411 -0.12 -11.26 -2.54
N LEU A 412 0.09 -10.82 -1.30
CA LEU A 412 0.13 -11.65 -0.08
C LEU A 412 -0.97 -11.32 0.94
N VAL A 413 -1.68 -10.20 0.76
CA VAL A 413 -2.73 -9.76 1.67
C VAL A 413 -4.04 -9.51 0.92
N THR A 414 -5.16 -9.70 1.61
CA THR A 414 -6.47 -9.41 1.06
C THR A 414 -6.89 -7.95 1.26
N ARG A 415 -7.93 -7.53 0.54
CA ARG A 415 -8.62 -6.26 0.78
C ARG A 415 -9.01 -6.11 2.25
N ASP A 416 -9.58 -7.14 2.86
CA ASP A 416 -10.13 -7.02 4.23
C ASP A 416 -9.03 -6.97 5.28
N GLU A 417 -7.93 -7.71 5.09
CA GLU A 417 -6.76 -7.64 5.97
C GLU A 417 -6.12 -6.24 5.98
N THR A 418 -6.23 -5.52 4.87
CA THR A 418 -5.64 -4.18 4.71
C THR A 418 -6.63 -3.05 4.95
N ALA A 419 -7.89 -3.34 5.24
CA ALA A 419 -8.95 -2.36 5.53
C ALA A 419 -8.83 -1.79 6.96
N VAL A 420 -7.63 -1.35 7.35
CA VAL A 420 -7.30 -0.80 8.67
C VAL A 420 -7.43 0.72 8.74
N CYS A 421 -7.51 1.38 7.58
CA CYS A 421 -7.84 2.79 7.46
C CYS A 421 -9.33 2.95 7.13
N GLU A 422 -9.97 3.99 7.65
CA GLU A 422 -11.34 4.33 7.30
C GLU A 422 -11.42 4.80 5.83
N GLY A 423 -12.49 4.41 5.14
CA GLY A 423 -12.77 4.85 3.77
C GLY A 423 -13.22 3.71 2.85
N THR A 424 -13.62 4.07 1.63
CA THR A 424 -14.07 3.11 0.60
C THR A 424 -13.14 3.06 -0.62
N SER A 425 -12.13 3.92 -0.66
CA SER A 425 -11.12 3.95 -1.72
C SER A 425 -10.02 2.91 -1.49
N LEU A 426 -9.35 2.49 -2.57
CA LEU A 426 -8.22 1.57 -2.48
C LEU A 426 -6.99 2.18 -1.79
N GLY A 427 -6.88 3.50 -1.75
CA GLY A 427 -5.72 4.19 -1.18
C GLY A 427 -5.42 3.75 0.24
N GLY A 428 -6.43 3.66 1.10
CA GLY A 428 -6.28 3.25 2.50
C GLY A 428 -5.67 1.85 2.68
N ASN A 429 -5.91 0.94 1.73
CA ASN A 429 -5.36 -0.42 1.76
C ASN A 429 -3.86 -0.46 1.47
N LEU A 430 -3.31 0.58 0.84
CA LEU A 430 -1.88 0.67 0.53
C LEU A 430 -1.07 1.24 1.70
N VAL A 431 -1.70 1.94 2.64
CA VAL A 431 -1.04 2.50 3.84
C VAL A 431 -0.24 1.44 4.60
N PRO A 432 -0.78 0.27 5.01
CA PRO A 432 0.00 -0.72 5.74
C PRO A 432 1.18 -1.32 4.95
N LEU A 433 1.10 -1.33 3.62
CA LEU A 433 2.20 -1.79 2.76
C LEU A 433 3.34 -0.76 2.76
N LEU A 434 3.00 0.52 2.58
CA LEU A 434 3.98 1.61 2.62
C LEU A 434 4.62 1.73 4.01
N TYR A 435 3.83 1.63 5.08
CA TYR A 435 4.34 1.58 6.46
C TYR A 435 5.37 0.46 6.66
N ALA A 436 5.06 -0.74 6.16
CA ALA A 436 5.94 -1.89 6.25
C ALA A 436 7.24 -1.66 5.48
N LEU A 437 7.17 -1.14 4.25
CA LEU A 437 8.34 -0.87 3.42
C LEU A 437 9.20 0.29 3.95
N ASN A 438 8.58 1.35 4.45
CA ASN A 438 9.28 2.50 5.01
C ASN A 438 10.19 2.09 6.19
N ASN A 439 9.71 1.20 7.07
CA ASN A 439 10.55 0.66 8.14
C ASN A 439 11.70 -0.21 7.63
N GLN A 440 11.51 -0.96 6.54
CA GLN A 440 12.60 -1.73 5.92
C GLN A 440 13.66 -0.82 5.29
N VAL A 441 13.21 0.23 4.59
CA VAL A 441 14.10 1.24 3.99
C VAL A 441 14.96 1.93 5.05
N LEU A 442 14.34 2.29 6.17
CA LEU A 442 15.03 2.90 7.32
C LEU A 442 15.86 1.88 8.12
N LYS A 443 15.71 0.58 7.84
CA LYS A 443 16.31 -0.52 8.60
C LYS A 443 15.97 -0.42 10.09
N THR A 444 14.73 -0.05 10.40
CA THR A 444 14.26 0.15 11.78
C THR A 444 14.47 -1.11 12.60
N ASP A 445 15.04 -0.97 13.80
CA ASP A 445 15.08 -2.04 14.79
C ASP A 445 13.91 -1.93 15.78
N LEU A 446 13.59 -0.69 16.19
CA LEU A 446 12.51 -0.34 17.10
C LEU A 446 11.58 0.72 16.48
N ALA A 447 10.36 0.36 16.11
CA ALA A 447 9.34 1.31 15.68
C ALA A 447 8.49 1.73 16.89
N LEU A 448 8.48 3.02 17.20
CA LEU A 448 7.58 3.60 18.19
C LEU A 448 6.25 3.93 17.50
N ILE A 449 5.14 3.46 18.06
CA ILE A 449 3.81 3.69 17.49
C ILE A 449 2.81 4.08 18.58
N GLY A 450 1.79 4.86 18.23
CA GLY A 450 0.63 4.99 19.09
C GLY A 450 -0.20 3.70 19.08
N GLU A 451 -0.92 3.41 20.17
CA GLU A 451 -1.83 2.25 20.25
C GLU A 451 -2.92 2.23 19.15
N ASP A 452 -3.27 3.39 18.60
CA ASP A 452 -4.18 3.52 17.47
C ASP A 452 -3.63 2.95 16.15
N SER A 453 -2.31 2.74 16.06
CA SER A 453 -1.63 2.21 14.89
C SER A 453 -1.39 0.70 14.97
N ILE A 454 -1.85 0.03 16.04
CA ILE A 454 -1.74 -1.43 16.22
C ILE A 454 -2.30 -2.23 15.02
N PRO A 455 -3.46 -1.88 14.43
CA PRO A 455 -3.97 -2.60 13.26
C PRO A 455 -3.00 -2.56 12.07
N ILE A 456 -2.39 -1.41 11.79
CA ILE A 456 -1.37 -1.24 10.74
C ILE A 456 -0.14 -2.10 11.05
N ALA A 457 0.32 -2.05 12.31
CA ALA A 457 1.49 -2.80 12.79
C ALA A 457 1.33 -4.32 12.64
N ASN A 458 0.13 -4.86 12.87
CA ASN A 458 -0.17 -6.28 12.72
C ASN A 458 -0.04 -6.73 11.26
N VAL A 459 -0.59 -5.95 10.33
CA VAL A 459 -0.48 -6.24 8.89
C VAL A 459 0.99 -6.18 8.44
N ALA A 460 1.73 -5.17 8.89
CA ALA A 460 3.15 -5.03 8.57
C ALA A 460 3.99 -6.23 9.05
N THR A 461 3.73 -6.72 10.27
CA THR A 461 4.40 -7.92 10.82
C THR A 461 4.16 -9.14 9.93
N LYS A 462 2.92 -9.33 9.46
CA LYS A 462 2.59 -10.42 8.52
C LYS A 462 3.33 -10.26 7.19
N LEU A 463 3.42 -9.04 6.67
CA LEU A 463 4.08 -8.76 5.40
C LEU A 463 5.59 -9.02 5.45
N TRP A 464 6.27 -8.57 6.51
CA TRP A 464 7.72 -8.82 6.66
C TRP A 464 8.02 -10.33 6.73
N SER A 465 7.29 -11.06 7.58
CA SER A 465 7.47 -12.52 7.70
C SER A 465 7.17 -13.26 6.40
N SER A 466 6.13 -12.85 5.66
CA SER A 466 5.76 -13.49 4.38
C SER A 466 6.76 -13.24 3.25
N LEU A 467 7.53 -12.15 3.30
CA LEU A 467 8.57 -11.82 2.31
C LEU A 467 9.99 -12.18 2.76
N GLY A 468 10.15 -12.78 3.95
CA GLY A 468 11.46 -13.08 4.51
C GLY A 468 12.28 -11.84 4.89
N PHE A 469 11.61 -10.72 5.14
CA PHE A 469 12.25 -9.52 5.67
C PHE A 469 12.48 -9.66 7.18
N ASN A 470 13.49 -8.95 7.67
CA ASN A 470 13.71 -8.85 9.12
C ASN A 470 12.49 -8.21 9.76
N SER A 471 11.89 -8.90 10.71
CA SER A 471 10.78 -8.35 11.51
C SER A 471 11.30 -7.13 12.27
N VAL A 472 10.48 -6.10 12.42
CA VAL A 472 10.80 -4.89 13.19
C VAL A 472 10.11 -5.00 14.53
N THR A 473 10.81 -4.70 15.62
CA THR A 473 10.19 -4.64 16.95
C THR A 473 9.32 -3.38 17.02
N GLN A 474 8.02 -3.54 17.27
CA GLN A 474 7.08 -2.41 17.33
C GLN A 474 6.60 -2.21 18.76
N LEU A 475 6.84 -1.02 19.33
CA LEU A 475 6.48 -0.65 20.69
C LEU A 475 5.33 0.36 20.67
N ALA A 476 4.16 -0.08 21.12
CA ALA A 476 2.96 0.73 21.18
C ALA A 476 2.86 1.48 22.51
N PHE A 477 2.78 2.81 22.43
CA PHE A 477 2.58 3.70 23.58
C PHE A 477 1.17 4.31 23.60
N PRO A 478 0.62 4.64 24.79
CA PRO A 478 -0.68 5.28 24.91
C PRO A 478 -0.75 6.61 24.17
N VAL A 479 -1.84 6.82 23.44
CA VAL A 479 -2.08 8.10 22.72
C VAL A 479 -2.42 9.22 23.71
N LEU A 480 -1.93 10.44 23.42
CA LEU A 480 -2.30 11.62 24.19
C LEU A 480 -3.77 11.98 23.92
N LEU A 481 -4.53 12.17 25.00
CA LEU A 481 -5.93 12.56 24.92
C LEU A 481 -6.07 14.08 24.74
N GLY A 482 -7.11 14.49 24.01
CA GLY A 482 -7.55 15.88 23.91
C GLY A 482 -8.26 16.35 25.18
N CYS A 483 -8.61 17.64 25.21
CA CYS A 483 -9.33 18.26 26.32
C CYS A 483 -10.74 17.70 26.54
N ASP A 484 -11.29 16.93 25.60
CA ASP A 484 -12.56 16.20 25.74
C ASP A 484 -12.40 14.76 26.25
N GLY A 485 -11.18 14.33 26.57
CA GLY A 485 -10.88 12.98 27.03
C GLY A 485 -10.89 11.92 25.92
N LYS A 486 -11.03 12.32 24.65
CA LYS A 486 -10.90 11.42 23.49
C LYS A 486 -9.51 11.55 22.89
N LYS A 487 -9.17 10.67 21.93
CA LYS A 487 -7.92 10.78 21.18
C LYS A 487 -7.81 12.18 20.55
N MET A 488 -6.66 12.84 20.76
CA MET A 488 -6.39 14.13 20.14
C MET A 488 -6.46 14.02 18.60
N SER A 489 -7.30 14.84 17.98
CA SER A 489 -7.54 14.79 16.54
C SER A 489 -7.77 16.18 15.95
N CYS A 490 -7.25 16.39 14.74
CA CYS A 490 -7.47 17.61 13.96
C CYS A 490 -8.94 17.83 13.56
N SER A 491 -9.79 16.80 13.64
CA SER A 491 -11.23 16.92 13.45
C SER A 491 -11.96 17.60 14.61
N ALA A 492 -11.27 17.83 15.73
CA ALA A 492 -11.79 18.46 16.95
C ALA A 492 -10.86 19.60 17.43
N PRO A 493 -10.73 20.70 16.63
CA PRO A 493 -9.75 21.77 16.88
C PRO A 493 -9.93 22.50 18.21
N GLU A 494 -11.12 22.48 18.79
CA GLU A 494 -11.47 23.05 20.09
C GLU A 494 -11.01 22.19 21.28
N PHE A 495 -10.58 20.95 21.04
CA PHE A 495 -10.12 20.03 22.08
C PHE A 495 -8.66 19.57 21.91
N LEU A 496 -8.05 19.76 20.74
CA LEU A 496 -6.62 19.49 20.54
C LEU A 496 -5.74 20.60 21.11
N LEU A 497 -4.52 20.27 21.51
CA LEU A 497 -3.50 21.24 21.92
C LEU A 497 -2.52 21.49 20.77
N ASP A 498 -2.69 22.62 20.08
CA ASP A 498 -1.82 23.07 18.99
C ASP A 498 -0.65 23.86 19.60
N PRO A 499 0.63 23.59 19.26
CA PRO A 499 1.74 24.39 19.76
C PRO A 499 1.63 25.89 19.43
N PHE A 500 0.83 26.24 18.42
CA PHE A 500 0.55 27.62 18.04
C PHE A 500 -0.71 28.22 18.69
N ASP A 501 -1.46 27.47 19.50
CA ASP A 501 -2.53 28.06 20.31
C ASP A 501 -1.95 29.16 21.20
N THR A 502 -2.62 30.31 21.33
CA THR A 502 -2.26 31.36 22.29
C THR A 502 -2.46 30.88 23.74
N PRO A 503 -1.83 31.54 24.73
CA PRO A 503 -2.07 31.21 26.15
C PRO A 503 -3.55 31.22 26.55
N LYS A 504 -4.32 32.16 25.99
CA LYS A 504 -5.77 32.23 26.19
C LYS A 504 -6.49 31.02 25.59
N GLN A 505 -6.13 30.59 24.38
CA GLN A 505 -6.73 29.41 23.75
C GLN A 505 -6.45 28.14 24.55
N ILE A 506 -5.19 27.89 24.95
CA ILE A 506 -4.85 26.73 25.79
C ILE A 506 -5.65 26.75 27.09
N LYS A 507 -5.72 27.90 27.78
CA LYS A 507 -6.52 28.07 29.00
C LYS A 507 -8.00 27.75 28.76
N THR A 508 -8.59 28.24 27.67
CA THR A 508 -10.00 27.97 27.34
C THR A 508 -10.24 26.49 27.07
N LYS A 509 -9.34 25.80 26.36
CA LYS A 509 -9.47 24.37 26.06
C LYS A 509 -9.40 23.51 27.32
N LEU A 510 -8.39 23.75 28.18
CA LEU A 510 -8.22 23.06 29.46
C LEU A 510 -9.31 23.40 30.48
N ALA A 511 -9.81 24.63 30.52
CA ALA A 511 -10.90 24.99 31.42
C ALA A 511 -12.15 24.13 31.18
N ARG A 512 -12.44 23.81 29.90
CA ARG A 512 -13.57 22.99 29.46
C ARG A 512 -13.38 21.49 29.68
N SER A 513 -12.17 21.04 30.04
CA SER A 513 -11.89 19.61 30.18
C SER A 513 -12.53 19.01 31.44
N PHE A 514 -12.81 17.72 31.41
CA PHE A 514 -13.29 17.01 32.60
C PHE A 514 -12.19 16.94 33.67
N CYS A 515 -12.52 17.39 34.88
CA CYS A 515 -11.65 17.36 36.06
C CYS A 515 -12.52 17.56 37.32
N GLU A 516 -12.96 16.45 37.91
CA GLU A 516 -13.79 16.43 39.10
C GLU A 516 -12.89 16.25 40.36
N PRO A 517 -13.19 16.91 41.49
CA PRO A 517 -12.41 16.77 42.72
C PRO A 517 -12.24 15.29 43.12
N LYS A 518 -11.01 14.90 43.50
CA LYS A 518 -10.65 13.54 43.94
C LYS A 518 -10.88 12.42 42.92
N ASN A 519 -11.33 12.74 41.70
CA ASN A 519 -11.56 11.76 40.64
C ASN A 519 -10.35 11.68 39.70
N LEU A 520 -9.74 10.49 39.63
CA LEU A 520 -8.63 10.21 38.71
C LEU A 520 -9.09 9.68 37.35
N LYS A 521 -10.28 9.06 37.29
CA LYS A 521 -10.77 8.38 36.10
C LYS A 521 -11.29 9.39 35.09
N GLY A 522 -10.66 9.42 33.91
CA GLY A 522 -11.02 10.35 32.82
C GLY A 522 -10.66 11.80 33.10
N ASN A 523 -9.91 12.08 34.18
CA ASN A 523 -9.49 13.43 34.54
C ASN A 523 -8.36 13.89 33.62
N VAL A 524 -8.69 14.80 32.71
CA VAL A 524 -7.77 15.20 31.64
C VAL A 524 -6.55 15.95 32.18
N ALA A 525 -6.71 16.74 33.23
CA ALA A 525 -5.58 17.48 33.80
C ALA A 525 -4.57 16.54 34.47
N MET A 526 -5.06 15.52 35.20
CA MET A 526 -4.20 14.46 35.76
C MET A 526 -3.52 13.64 34.65
N LEU A 527 -4.24 13.29 33.59
CA LEU A 527 -3.70 12.56 32.45
C LEU A 527 -2.59 13.34 31.72
N LEU A 528 -2.81 14.62 31.45
CA LEU A 528 -1.79 15.49 30.86
C LEU A 528 -0.60 15.68 31.81
N ALA A 529 -0.85 15.77 33.12
CA ALA A 529 0.24 15.82 34.09
C ALA A 529 1.11 14.57 34.00
N LYS A 530 0.50 13.37 34.00
CA LYS A 530 1.18 12.08 33.90
C LYS A 530 1.93 11.89 32.59
N GLN A 531 1.28 12.16 31.45
CA GLN A 531 1.79 11.81 30.13
C GLN A 531 2.69 12.88 29.51
N LEU A 532 2.57 14.14 29.95
CA LEU A 532 3.27 15.27 29.34
C LEU A 532 4.09 16.07 30.36
N VAL A 533 3.49 16.52 31.47
CA VAL A 533 4.16 17.45 32.40
C VAL A 533 5.33 16.79 33.12
N PHE A 534 5.11 15.69 33.85
CA PHE A 534 6.18 15.02 34.60
C PHE A 534 7.30 14.46 33.71
N PRO A 535 7.01 13.86 32.54
CA PRO A 535 8.06 13.44 31.61
C PRO A 535 8.95 14.59 31.11
N LEU A 536 8.43 15.82 31.08
CA LEU A 536 9.17 17.00 30.61
C LEU A 536 9.91 17.73 31.73
N LEU A 537 9.39 17.70 32.96
CA LEU A 537 10.03 18.33 34.13
C LEU A 537 11.41 17.76 34.47
N SER A 538 11.77 16.56 33.99
CA SER A 538 13.14 16.02 34.10
C SER A 538 13.71 16.05 35.55
N ASN A 539 12.88 15.68 36.54
CA ASN A 539 13.13 15.73 37.99
C ASN A 539 13.04 17.12 38.67
N GLU A 540 12.64 18.16 37.93
CA GLU A 540 12.16 19.41 38.52
C GLU A 540 10.77 19.23 39.14
N ALA A 541 10.41 20.12 40.05
CA ALA A 541 9.12 20.06 40.72
C ALA A 541 8.07 20.91 40.00
N LEU A 542 6.83 20.42 39.96
CA LEU A 542 5.69 21.22 39.51
C LEU A 542 5.25 22.12 40.66
N HIS A 543 5.34 23.44 40.46
CA HIS A 543 4.87 24.43 41.42
C HIS A 543 3.43 24.84 41.10
N ILE A 544 2.51 24.61 42.04
CA ILE A 544 1.09 24.92 41.89
C ILE A 544 0.76 26.05 42.85
N ARG A 545 0.51 27.23 42.28
CA ARG A 545 0.20 28.43 43.06
C ARG A 545 -1.27 28.48 43.46
N ARG A 546 -1.54 28.67 44.76
CA ARG A 546 -2.89 28.70 45.34
C ARG A 546 -2.96 29.81 46.39
N SER A 547 -4.15 30.36 46.65
CA SER A 547 -4.34 31.28 47.77
C SER A 547 -4.17 30.56 49.12
N ASP A 548 -3.85 31.30 50.17
CA ASP A 548 -3.81 30.77 51.54
C ASP A 548 -5.15 30.14 51.93
N ASP A 549 -6.27 30.75 51.49
CA ASP A 549 -7.65 30.23 51.68
C ASP A 549 -7.89 28.87 51.00
N ASN A 550 -7.04 28.48 50.04
CA ASN A 550 -7.11 27.20 49.32
C ASN A 550 -5.98 26.23 49.75
N GLY A 551 -5.39 26.44 50.93
CA GLY A 551 -4.33 25.61 51.49
C GLY A 551 -2.91 25.99 51.05
N GLY A 552 -2.71 27.16 50.44
CA GLY A 552 -1.41 27.71 50.07
C GLY A 552 -0.69 26.96 48.94
N ASP A 553 0.43 27.51 48.48
CA ASP A 553 1.22 26.93 47.39
C ASP A 553 1.67 25.48 47.67
N ILE A 554 1.68 24.62 46.65
CA ILE A 554 2.22 23.26 46.75
C ILE A 554 3.28 23.02 45.69
N THR A 555 4.20 22.12 46.02
CA THR A 555 5.29 21.70 45.14
C THR A 555 5.31 20.18 45.12
N VAL A 556 5.11 19.59 43.94
CA VAL A 556 5.06 18.13 43.75
C VAL A 556 6.20 17.68 42.84
N LYS A 557 6.89 16.59 43.18
CA LYS A 557 8.08 16.11 42.44
C LYS A 557 7.76 14.93 41.55
N SER A 558 6.70 14.19 41.86
CA SER A 558 6.25 13.02 41.12
C SER A 558 4.77 13.09 40.79
N TYR A 559 4.33 12.22 39.87
CA TYR A 559 2.91 12.07 39.58
C TYR A 559 2.15 11.51 40.80
N GLU A 560 2.81 10.64 41.57
CA GLU A 560 2.29 10.05 42.80
C GLU A 560 2.07 11.13 43.88
N ASP A 561 2.99 12.09 44.00
CA ASP A 561 2.82 13.25 44.89
C ASP A 561 1.60 14.09 44.46
N LEU A 562 1.44 14.33 43.15
CA LEU A 562 0.30 15.06 42.63
C LEU A 562 -1.02 14.32 42.88
N GLU A 563 -1.04 13.01 42.69
CA GLU A 563 -2.19 12.16 42.97
C GLU A 563 -2.58 12.22 44.45
N HIS A 564 -1.59 12.15 45.34
CA HIS A 564 -1.79 12.34 46.78
C HIS A 564 -2.40 13.70 47.09
N GLU A 565 -1.84 14.79 46.57
CA GLU A 565 -2.36 16.15 46.80
C GLU A 565 -3.77 16.35 46.24
N PHE A 566 -4.11 15.70 45.14
CA PHE A 566 -5.41 15.80 44.49
C PHE A 566 -6.52 14.99 45.17
N VAL A 567 -6.20 13.80 45.70
CA VAL A 567 -7.19 12.90 46.31
C VAL A 567 -7.29 13.13 47.81
N CYS A 568 -6.14 13.17 48.49
CA CYS A 568 -6.04 13.26 49.95
C CYS A 568 -5.74 14.69 50.39
N GLY A 569 -4.74 15.32 49.78
CA GLY A 569 -4.17 16.59 50.23
C GLY A 569 -3.24 16.42 51.43
N SER A 570 -2.08 17.07 51.42
CA SER A 570 -1.26 17.21 52.64
C SER A 570 -2.00 17.98 53.74
N ASN A 571 -2.95 18.83 53.35
CA ASN A 571 -3.98 19.37 54.23
C ASN A 571 -5.36 18.81 53.82
N PRO A 572 -5.91 17.82 54.57
CA PRO A 572 -7.16 17.14 54.19
C PRO A 572 -8.40 18.05 54.11
N GLU A 573 -8.36 19.22 54.77
CA GLU A 573 -9.43 20.23 54.67
C GLU A 573 -9.38 20.99 53.33
N PHE A 574 -8.20 21.07 52.72
CA PHE A 574 -7.93 21.82 51.49
C PHE A 574 -7.13 20.99 50.47
N PRO A 575 -7.68 19.86 49.97
CA PRO A 575 -7.06 19.09 48.90
C PRO A 575 -6.94 19.93 47.63
N LEU A 576 -6.03 19.55 46.73
CA LEU A 576 -5.78 20.30 45.50
C LEU A 576 -7.06 20.43 44.65
N HIS A 577 -7.51 21.67 44.47
CA HIS A 577 -8.72 21.97 43.72
C HIS A 577 -8.50 21.77 42.20
N PRO A 578 -9.49 21.24 41.45
CA PRO A 578 -9.42 21.08 39.99
C PRO A 578 -9.00 22.34 39.22
N GLY A 579 -9.45 23.51 39.66
CA GLY A 579 -9.10 24.79 39.03
C GLY A 579 -7.60 25.09 39.11
N ASP A 580 -6.99 24.83 40.26
CA ASP A 580 -5.57 25.10 40.50
C ASP A 580 -4.69 24.12 39.72
N LEU A 581 -5.06 22.84 39.72
CA LEU A 581 -4.43 21.81 38.88
C LEU A 581 -4.47 22.21 37.39
N LYS A 582 -5.66 22.57 36.88
CA LYS A 582 -5.82 23.01 35.49
C LYS A 582 -4.96 24.23 35.18
N ASN A 583 -4.88 25.19 36.10
CA ASN A 583 -4.06 26.38 35.92
C ASN A 583 -2.56 26.05 35.88
N ALA A 584 -2.08 25.16 36.76
CA ALA A 584 -0.68 24.72 36.76
C ALA A 584 -0.32 23.97 35.48
N VAL A 585 -1.13 23.00 35.06
CA VAL A 585 -0.93 22.27 33.80
C VAL A 585 -0.99 23.23 32.59
N THR A 586 -1.91 24.19 32.59
CA THR A 586 -1.99 25.24 31.56
C THR A 586 -0.73 26.11 31.51
N GLY A 587 -0.22 26.51 32.67
CA GLY A 587 1.01 27.30 32.81
C GLY A 587 2.20 26.56 32.22
N PHE A 588 2.40 25.32 32.66
CA PHE A 588 3.47 24.46 32.18
C PHE A 588 3.43 24.25 30.67
N ILE A 589 2.28 23.89 30.11
CA ILE A 589 2.14 23.68 28.65
C ILE A 589 2.47 24.97 27.90
N ASN A 590 2.04 26.13 28.40
CA ASN A 590 2.36 27.40 27.78
C ASN A 590 3.85 27.70 27.78
N GLU A 591 4.53 27.48 28.89
CA GLU A 591 5.98 27.66 29.01
C GLU A 591 6.72 26.72 28.06
N PHE A 592 6.31 25.44 28.02
CA PHE A 592 6.90 24.43 27.15
C PHE A 592 6.80 24.77 25.66
N VAL A 593 5.64 25.24 25.17
CA VAL A 593 5.47 25.56 23.74
C VAL A 593 5.88 26.98 23.38
N ASN A 594 6.19 27.84 24.35
CA ASN A 594 6.56 29.23 24.09
C ASN A 594 7.79 29.39 23.16
N PRO A 595 8.88 28.59 23.32
CA PRO A 595 10.00 28.61 22.38
C PRO A 595 9.58 28.27 20.94
N VAL A 596 8.62 27.36 20.77
CA VAL A 596 8.09 26.98 19.46
C VAL A 596 7.35 28.18 18.83
N ARG A 597 6.48 28.85 19.59
CA ARG A 597 5.80 30.08 19.12
C ARG A 597 6.79 31.17 18.74
N GLY A 598 7.83 31.37 19.55
CA GLY A 598 8.89 32.34 19.29
C GLY A 598 9.65 32.03 17.99
N HIS A 599 10.02 30.76 17.78
CA HIS A 599 10.73 30.32 16.58
C HIS A 599 9.93 30.61 15.29
N PHE A 600 8.62 30.37 15.32
CA PHE A 600 7.76 30.51 14.14
C PHE A 600 7.07 31.89 14.04
N ALA A 601 7.32 32.85 14.93
CA ALA A 601 6.56 34.11 14.98
C ALA A 601 6.51 34.86 13.63
N ALA A 602 7.58 34.83 12.84
CA ALA A 602 7.66 35.50 11.54
C ALA A 602 7.12 34.65 10.36
N THR A 603 7.14 33.31 10.47
CA THR A 603 6.86 32.40 9.36
C THR A 603 5.54 31.64 9.51
N GLN A 604 4.97 31.60 10.72
CA GLN A 604 3.78 30.83 11.09
C GLN A 604 2.62 31.01 10.09
N THR A 605 2.26 32.25 9.77
CA THR A 605 1.14 32.53 8.87
C THR A 605 1.37 31.99 7.46
N SER A 606 2.59 32.16 6.92
CA SER A 606 2.94 31.65 5.58
C SER A 606 3.01 30.13 5.55
N LEU A 607 3.53 29.51 6.60
CA LEU A 607 3.67 28.06 6.70
C LEU A 607 2.29 27.39 6.82
N LEU A 608 1.41 27.95 7.66
CA LEU A 608 0.03 27.46 7.81
C LEU A 608 -0.82 27.68 6.55
N SER A 609 -0.68 28.81 5.86
CA SER A 609 -1.46 29.08 4.65
C SER A 609 -1.03 28.18 3.48
N ALA A 610 0.25 27.84 3.38
CA ALA A 610 0.76 26.88 2.40
C ALA A 610 0.29 25.45 2.70
N ALA A 611 0.43 24.99 3.94
CA ALA A 611 0.10 23.62 4.35
C ALA A 611 -1.43 23.37 4.46
N PHE A 612 -2.18 24.38 4.88
CA PHE A 612 -3.62 24.31 5.15
C PHE A 612 -4.34 25.49 4.49
N PRO A 613 -4.35 25.56 3.15
CA PRO A 613 -5.02 26.64 2.44
C PRO A 613 -6.51 26.63 2.82
N SER A 614 -7.02 27.79 3.24
CA SER A 614 -8.45 28.00 3.44
C SER A 614 -9.13 27.83 2.09
N GLY A 615 -9.78 26.68 1.88
CA GLY A 615 -10.43 26.37 0.61
C GLY A 615 -11.38 27.50 0.23
N LYS A 616 -11.17 28.11 -0.94
CA LYS A 616 -12.30 28.63 -1.70
C LYS A 616 -13.17 27.40 -1.95
N LYS A 617 -14.36 27.33 -1.33
CA LYS A 617 -15.40 26.39 -1.74
C LYS A 617 -15.56 26.55 -3.25
N GLY A 618 -15.01 25.62 -4.02
CA GLY A 618 -15.20 25.59 -5.46
C GLY A 618 -16.67 25.36 -5.71
N ARG A 619 -17.37 26.40 -6.18
CA ARG A 619 -18.49 26.19 -7.11
C ARG A 619 -17.82 25.74 -8.41
N GLY A 620 -18.09 24.51 -8.83
CA GLY A 620 -17.58 23.91 -10.05
C GLY A 620 -18.15 22.52 -10.19
#